data_AF-A0A0C6FKG8-F1
#
_entry.id   AF-A0A0C6FKG8-F1
#
_cell.length_a   1.000
_cell.length_b   1.000
_cell.length_c   1.000
_cell.angle_alpha   90.00
_cell.angle_beta   90.00
_cell.angle_gamma   90.00
#
_symmetry.space_group_name_H-M   'P 1'
#
loop_
_entity.id
_entity.type
_entity.pdbx_description
1 polymer ?
#
loop_
_entity_poly.entity_id
_entity_poly.type
_entity_poly.pdbx_seq_one_letter_code
_entity_poly.pdbx_strand_id
1 'polypeptide(L)'
;MGPGPLATSYDDDLYGWAMEQAAALRAGAFSAIDRENLAEEIETLGRSQLSGLVSAWRVVLLHMLKFDHQPDRRSRSWALSICDQRDQAADVLADSPGLKRRLDEAVVRAYRGARLDAARETGLPLHVFPEECPYTRDEMLTRDFPIDPRT
;
A
#
# COMPACT_ATOMS: atom_id res chain seq x y z
N MET A 1 17.50 -10.14 45.17
CA MET A 1 17.17 -10.02 43.73
C MET A 1 16.01 -9.04 43.64
N GLY A 2 16.26 -7.80 43.21
CA GLY A 2 15.21 -6.84 42.93
C GLY A 2 14.71 -7.04 41.49
N PRO A 3 13.44 -6.76 41.19
CA PRO A 3 12.96 -6.82 39.81
C PRO A 3 13.74 -5.77 39.02
N GLY A 4 14.46 -6.21 37.97
CA GLY A 4 14.97 -5.29 36.96
C GLY A 4 13.80 -4.54 36.33
N PRO A 5 14.03 -3.34 35.73
CA PRO A 5 12.96 -2.56 35.14
C PRO A 5 12.17 -3.46 34.20
N LEU A 6 10.84 -3.49 34.41
CA LEU A 6 9.90 -4.26 33.62
C LEU A 6 10.07 -3.79 32.18
N ALA A 7 10.87 -4.53 31.40
CA ALA A 7 10.96 -4.31 29.97
C ALA A 7 9.53 -4.42 29.45
N THR A 8 9.06 -3.38 28.75
CA THR A 8 7.75 -3.43 28.12
C THR A 8 7.77 -4.62 27.16
N SER A 9 6.90 -5.61 27.39
CA SER A 9 6.87 -6.81 26.57
C SER A 9 6.42 -6.42 25.15
N TYR A 10 7.13 -6.93 24.14
CA TYR A 10 6.77 -6.79 22.73
C TYR A 10 5.29 -7.12 22.48
N ASP A 11 4.79 -8.19 23.11
CA ASP A 11 3.44 -8.71 22.93
C ASP A 11 2.33 -7.85 23.57
N ASP A 12 2.67 -7.02 24.56
CA ASP A 12 1.69 -6.27 25.37
C ASP A 12 1.59 -4.79 24.96
N ASP A 13 2.70 -4.18 24.56
CA ASP A 13 2.75 -2.79 24.07
C ASP A 13 3.92 -2.60 23.09
N LEU A 14 3.64 -2.90 21.82
CA LEU A 14 4.57 -2.72 20.70
C LEU A 14 5.11 -1.29 20.62
N TYR A 15 4.27 -0.27 20.90
CA TYR A 15 4.68 1.13 20.78
C TYR A 15 5.70 1.48 21.86
N GLY A 16 5.40 1.15 23.12
CA GLY A 16 6.31 1.34 24.25
C GLY A 16 7.62 0.59 24.04
N TRP A 17 7.54 -0.69 23.68
CA TRP A 17 8.71 -1.52 23.36
C TRP A 17 9.56 -0.89 22.23
N ALA A 18 8.95 -0.46 21.12
CA ALA A 18 9.69 0.10 19.98
C ALA A 18 10.42 1.40 20.37
N MET A 19 9.79 2.25 21.19
CA MET A 19 10.41 3.47 21.71
C MET A 19 11.58 3.17 22.65
N GLU A 20 11.47 2.16 23.51
CA GLU A 20 12.54 1.68 24.37
C GLU A 20 13.72 1.12 23.56
N GLN A 21 13.45 0.26 22.57
CA GLN A 21 14.48 -0.29 21.67
C GLN A 21 15.21 0.83 20.90
N ALA A 22 14.47 1.83 20.41
CA ALA A 22 15.06 2.98 19.73
C ALA A 22 15.93 3.83 20.68
N ALA A 23 15.53 3.99 21.94
CA ALA A 23 16.33 4.69 22.95
C ALA A 23 17.61 3.92 23.28
N ALA A 24 17.53 2.60 23.47
CA ALA A 24 18.68 1.74 23.72
C ALA A 24 19.68 1.75 22.56
N LEU A 25 19.21 1.73 21.30
CA LEU A 25 20.05 1.86 20.11
C LEU A 25 20.82 3.18 20.10
N ARG A 26 20.13 4.30 20.34
CA ARG A 26 20.76 5.64 20.38
C ARG A 26 21.78 5.76 21.51
N ALA A 27 21.56 5.09 22.63
CA ALA A 27 22.47 5.05 23.77
C ALA A 27 23.65 4.06 23.59
N GLY A 28 23.67 3.26 22.53
CA GLY A 28 24.68 2.21 22.32
C GLY A 28 24.56 1.03 23.28
N ALA A 29 23.40 0.86 23.92
CA ALA A 29 23.14 -0.19 24.91
C ALA A 29 22.78 -1.53 24.24
N PHE A 30 23.70 -2.08 23.44
CA PHE A 30 23.46 -3.28 22.61
C PHE A 30 23.12 -4.57 23.38
N SER A 31 23.33 -4.59 24.69
CA SER A 31 22.91 -5.68 25.58
C SER A 31 21.42 -5.61 25.95
N ALA A 32 20.80 -4.44 25.84
CA ALA A 32 19.37 -4.22 26.10
C ALA A 32 18.52 -4.33 24.82
N ILE A 33 19.15 -4.58 23.67
CA ILE A 33 18.45 -4.75 22.39
C ILE A 33 17.88 -6.15 22.27
N ASP A 34 16.59 -6.21 22.05
CA ASP A 34 15.86 -7.40 21.65
C ASP A 34 16.03 -7.64 20.15
N ARG A 35 17.11 -8.35 19.80
CA ARG A 35 17.63 -8.42 18.42
C ARG A 35 16.70 -9.15 17.45
N GLU A 36 16.01 -10.18 17.92
CA GLU A 36 15.15 -11.02 17.07
C GLU A 36 13.88 -10.25 16.71
N ASN A 37 13.16 -9.75 17.71
CA ASN A 37 11.94 -8.97 17.50
C ASN A 37 12.23 -7.66 16.73
N LEU A 38 13.37 -6.98 17.01
CA LEU A 38 13.75 -5.78 16.26
C LEU A 38 14.07 -6.06 14.79
N ALA A 39 14.73 -7.18 14.49
CA ALA A 39 14.98 -7.57 13.10
C ALA A 39 13.67 -7.86 12.36
N GLU A 40 12.76 -8.59 13.01
CA GLU A 40 11.43 -8.89 12.46
C GLU A 40 10.62 -7.61 12.20
N GLU A 41 10.65 -6.63 13.11
CA GLU A 41 9.96 -5.35 12.92
C GLU A 41 10.54 -4.53 11.75
N ILE A 42 11.87 -4.53 11.57
CA ILE A 42 12.52 -3.86 10.43
C ILE A 42 12.11 -4.54 9.11
N GLU A 43 12.10 -5.87 9.07
CA GLU A 43 11.64 -6.63 7.90
C GLU A 43 10.15 -6.39 7.62
N THR A 44 9.34 -6.32 8.66
CA THR A 44 7.91 -6.03 8.58
C THR A 44 7.64 -4.61 8.08
N LEU A 45 8.41 -3.62 8.53
CA LEU A 45 8.36 -2.25 8.02
C LEU A 45 8.65 -2.22 6.51
N GLY A 46 9.67 -2.95 6.04
CA GLY A 46 9.95 -3.03 4.60
C GLY A 46 8.81 -3.67 3.79
N ARG A 47 8.18 -4.72 4.33
CA ARG A 47 7.04 -5.41 3.69
C ARG A 47 5.77 -4.56 3.69
N SER A 48 5.54 -3.76 4.75
CA SER A 48 4.35 -2.94 4.89
C SER A 48 4.34 -1.77 3.89
N GLN A 49 5.49 -1.15 3.64
CA GLN A 49 5.62 -0.08 2.64
C GLN A 49 5.24 -0.56 1.23
N LEU A 50 5.76 -1.72 0.80
CA LEU A 50 5.36 -2.33 -0.48
C LEU A 50 3.87 -2.69 -0.49
N SER A 51 3.35 -3.21 0.61
CA SER A 51 1.94 -3.59 0.71
C SER A 51 1.02 -2.37 0.65
N GLY A 52 1.43 -1.23 1.20
CA GLY A 52 0.76 0.06 1.08
C GLY A 52 0.70 0.53 -0.38
N LEU A 53 1.82 0.49 -1.10
CA LEU A 53 1.87 0.81 -2.54
C LEU A 53 0.94 -0.09 -3.35
N VAL A 54 1.00 -1.42 -3.13
CA VAL A 54 0.14 -2.39 -3.81
C VAL A 54 -1.33 -2.11 -3.53
N SER A 55 -1.69 -1.75 -2.31
CA SER A 55 -3.07 -1.45 -1.93
C SER A 55 -3.58 -0.19 -2.63
N ALA A 56 -2.77 0.87 -2.65
CA ALA A 56 -3.12 2.11 -3.33
C ALA A 56 -3.34 1.89 -4.84
N TRP A 57 -2.39 1.26 -5.51
CA TRP A 57 -2.51 0.95 -6.94
C TRP A 57 -3.62 -0.05 -7.26
N ARG A 58 -3.96 -0.96 -6.35
CA ARG A 58 -5.10 -1.86 -6.53
C ARG A 58 -6.41 -1.06 -6.64
N VAL A 59 -6.59 -0.05 -5.80
CA VAL A 59 -7.79 0.81 -5.84
C VAL A 59 -7.81 1.67 -7.10
N VAL A 60 -6.66 2.22 -7.51
CA VAL A 60 -6.54 2.94 -8.79
C VAL A 60 -6.98 2.05 -9.96
N LEU A 61 -6.37 0.87 -10.09
CA LEU A 61 -6.66 -0.07 -11.18
C LEU A 61 -8.12 -0.57 -11.17
N LEU A 62 -8.67 -0.82 -9.98
CA LEU A 62 -10.08 -1.20 -9.81
C LEU A 62 -10.99 -0.14 -10.43
N HIS A 63 -10.77 1.12 -10.10
CA HIS A 63 -11.59 2.21 -10.59
C HIS A 63 -11.35 2.49 -12.08
N MET A 64 -10.12 2.37 -12.58
CA MET A 64 -9.84 2.43 -14.02
C MET A 64 -10.61 1.35 -14.81
N LEU A 65 -10.58 0.10 -14.33
CA LEU A 65 -11.33 -1.00 -14.95
C LEU A 65 -12.84 -0.71 -14.95
N LYS A 66 -13.40 -0.26 -13.83
CA LYS A 66 -14.81 0.14 -13.73
C LYS A 66 -15.14 1.29 -14.69
N PHE A 67 -14.24 2.27 -14.81
CA PHE A 67 -14.40 3.42 -15.70
C PHE A 67 -14.46 3.00 -17.18
N ASP A 68 -13.64 2.02 -17.58
CA ASP A 68 -13.58 1.57 -18.96
C ASP A 68 -14.70 0.60 -19.33
N HIS A 69 -15.13 -0.26 -18.40
CA HIS A 69 -16.13 -1.31 -18.66
C HIS A 69 -17.56 -0.88 -18.32
N GLN A 70 -17.76 0.21 -17.57
CA GLN A 70 -19.09 0.73 -17.21
C GLN A 70 -19.21 2.24 -17.50
N PRO A 71 -19.15 2.67 -18.78
CA PRO A 71 -19.19 4.09 -19.14
C PRO A 71 -20.42 4.83 -18.58
N ASP A 72 -21.57 4.17 -18.53
CA ASP A 72 -22.82 4.75 -18.02
C ASP A 72 -22.87 4.88 -16.48
N ARG A 73 -21.88 4.32 -15.76
CA ARG A 73 -21.79 4.36 -14.29
C ARG A 73 -20.60 5.16 -13.77
N ARG A 74 -19.84 5.78 -14.67
CA ARG A 74 -18.74 6.69 -14.30
C ARG A 74 -19.26 7.72 -13.33
N SER A 75 -18.55 7.90 -12.22
CA SER A 75 -18.97 8.80 -11.17
C SER A 75 -17.81 9.63 -10.66
N ARG A 76 -18.14 10.81 -10.13
CA ARG A 76 -17.20 11.68 -9.42
C ARG A 76 -16.47 10.94 -8.29
N SER A 77 -17.16 10.05 -7.58
CA SER A 77 -16.57 9.28 -6.50
C SER A 77 -15.43 8.37 -6.98
N TRP A 78 -15.57 7.75 -8.15
CA TRP A 78 -14.53 6.90 -8.73
C TRP A 78 -13.31 7.71 -9.16
N ALA A 79 -13.52 8.88 -9.77
CA ALA A 79 -12.43 9.78 -10.14
C ALA A 79 -11.67 10.27 -8.91
N LEU A 80 -12.36 10.68 -7.85
CA LEU A 80 -11.73 11.10 -6.59
C LEU A 80 -10.96 9.96 -5.93
N SER A 81 -11.51 8.74 -5.90
CA SER A 81 -10.78 7.58 -5.37
C SER A 81 -9.50 7.28 -6.16
N ILE A 82 -9.48 7.54 -7.47
CA ILE A 82 -8.23 7.42 -8.25
C ILE A 82 -7.22 8.49 -7.83
N CYS A 83 -7.64 9.75 -7.70
CA CYS A 83 -6.76 10.84 -7.27
C CYS A 83 -6.17 10.58 -5.87
N ASP A 84 -7.03 10.31 -4.88
CA ASP A 84 -6.60 10.10 -3.48
C ASP A 84 -5.58 8.96 -3.38
N GLN A 85 -5.77 7.88 -4.16
CA GLN A 85 -4.88 6.72 -4.11
C GLN A 85 -3.61 6.91 -4.94
N ARG A 86 -3.61 7.80 -5.94
CA ARG A 86 -2.38 8.25 -6.61
C ARG A 86 -1.53 9.08 -5.65
N ASP A 87 -2.13 9.98 -4.89
CA ASP A 87 -1.43 10.79 -3.88
C ASP A 87 -0.85 9.90 -2.78
N GLN A 88 -1.65 8.97 -2.25
CA GLN A 88 -1.18 7.98 -1.27
C GLN A 88 0.01 7.15 -1.81
N ALA A 89 -0.04 6.74 -3.09
CA ALA A 89 1.06 6.00 -3.70
C ALA A 89 2.32 6.87 -3.89
N ALA A 90 2.14 8.16 -4.20
CA ALA A 90 3.24 9.11 -4.31
C ALA A 90 3.93 9.32 -2.96
N ASP A 91 3.17 9.47 -1.87
CA ASP A 91 3.69 9.61 -0.51
C ASP A 91 4.49 8.36 -0.09
N VAL A 92 3.96 7.16 -0.32
CA VAL A 92 4.68 5.90 -0.03
C VAL A 92 6.01 5.83 -0.80
N LEU A 93 6.03 6.27 -2.05
CA LEU A 93 7.25 6.28 -2.87
C LEU A 93 8.25 7.36 -2.46
N ALA A 94 7.77 8.49 -1.93
CA ALA A 94 8.60 9.55 -1.38
C ALA A 94 9.28 9.09 -0.07
N ASP A 95 8.53 8.44 0.81
CA ASP A 95 9.02 7.90 2.08
C ASP A 95 9.91 6.67 1.90
N SER A 96 9.66 5.88 0.84
CA SER A 96 10.41 4.65 0.55
C SER A 96 11.00 4.61 -0.87
N PRO A 97 12.01 5.44 -1.21
CA PRO A 97 12.60 5.49 -2.56
C PRO A 97 13.16 4.14 -3.06
N GLY A 98 13.55 3.26 -2.15
CA GLY A 98 14.02 1.91 -2.47
C GLY A 98 12.98 1.02 -3.17
N LEU A 99 11.68 1.33 -3.01
CA LEU A 99 10.57 0.63 -3.68
C LEU A 99 10.56 0.82 -5.19
N LYS A 100 11.26 1.83 -5.74
CA LYS A 100 11.37 2.05 -7.19
C LYS A 100 11.88 0.83 -7.96
N ARG A 101 12.61 -0.08 -7.31
CA ARG A 101 13.09 -1.34 -7.90
C ARG A 101 12.02 -2.44 -7.95
N ARG A 102 10.87 -2.25 -7.28
CA ARG A 102 9.79 -3.23 -7.14
C ARG A 102 8.47 -2.75 -7.74
N LEU A 103 8.47 -1.68 -8.54
CA LEU A 103 7.24 -1.14 -9.12
C LEU A 103 6.53 -2.15 -10.02
N ASP A 104 7.27 -2.90 -10.83
CA ASP A 104 6.65 -3.88 -11.74
C ASP A 104 5.98 -5.02 -10.96
N GLU A 105 6.63 -5.50 -9.90
CA GLU A 105 6.00 -6.44 -8.96
C GLU A 105 4.75 -5.85 -8.32
N ALA A 106 4.80 -4.59 -7.89
CA ALA A 106 3.68 -3.94 -7.25
C ALA A 106 2.49 -3.79 -8.21
N VAL A 107 2.70 -3.46 -9.48
CA VAL A 107 1.65 -3.41 -10.51
C VAL A 107 1.01 -4.78 -10.70
N VAL A 108 1.81 -5.83 -10.87
CA VAL A 108 1.30 -7.19 -11.09
C VAL A 108 0.42 -7.63 -9.90
N ARG A 109 0.89 -7.39 -8.67
CA ARG A 109 0.16 -7.73 -7.45
C ARG A 109 -1.12 -6.91 -7.31
N ALA A 110 -1.06 -5.60 -7.58
CA ALA A 110 -2.19 -4.71 -7.53
C ALA A 110 -3.26 -5.10 -8.55
N TYR A 111 -2.87 -5.36 -9.80
CA TYR A 111 -3.77 -5.73 -10.87
C TYR A 111 -4.50 -7.04 -10.60
N ARG A 112 -3.80 -8.06 -10.11
CA ARG A 112 -4.42 -9.35 -9.73
C ARG A 112 -5.60 -9.15 -8.77
N GLY A 113 -5.42 -8.29 -7.76
CA GLY A 113 -6.48 -7.95 -6.82
C GLY A 113 -7.59 -7.10 -7.46
N ALA A 114 -7.20 -6.05 -8.17
CA ALA A 114 -8.11 -5.10 -8.81
C ALA A 114 -9.04 -5.77 -9.82
N ARG A 115 -8.53 -6.74 -10.60
CA ARG A 115 -9.30 -7.51 -11.59
C ARG A 115 -10.42 -8.31 -10.93
N LEU A 116 -10.14 -8.95 -9.79
CA LEU A 116 -11.12 -9.70 -9.02
C LEU A 116 -12.17 -8.78 -8.38
N ASP A 117 -11.72 -7.66 -7.82
CA ASP A 117 -12.62 -6.67 -7.23
C ASP A 117 -13.52 -6.02 -8.28
N ALA A 118 -12.99 -5.73 -9.47
CA ALA A 118 -13.77 -5.19 -10.58
C ALA A 118 -14.86 -6.17 -11.01
N ALA A 119 -14.54 -7.46 -11.17
CA ALA A 119 -15.55 -8.47 -11.48
C ALA A 119 -16.63 -8.56 -10.38
N ARG A 120 -16.22 -8.52 -9.11
CA ARG A 120 -17.14 -8.55 -7.96
C ARG A 120 -18.06 -7.33 -7.91
N GLU A 121 -17.53 -6.13 -8.04
CA GLU A 121 -18.29 -4.88 -7.88
C GLU A 121 -19.15 -4.53 -9.09
N THR A 122 -18.69 -4.86 -10.29
CA THR A 122 -19.44 -4.59 -11.53
C THR A 122 -20.50 -5.65 -11.81
N GLY A 123 -20.33 -6.87 -11.26
CA GLY A 123 -21.13 -8.04 -11.62
C GLY A 123 -20.79 -8.62 -13.00
N LEU A 124 -19.77 -8.11 -13.68
CA LEU A 124 -19.32 -8.62 -14.98
C LEU A 124 -18.48 -9.90 -14.80
N PRO A 125 -18.56 -10.86 -15.73
CA PRO A 125 -17.71 -12.05 -15.69
C PRO A 125 -16.22 -11.70 -15.70
N LEU A 126 -15.41 -12.45 -14.95
CA LEU A 126 -13.97 -12.18 -14.81
C LEU A 126 -13.21 -12.13 -16.16
N HIS A 127 -13.64 -12.92 -17.15
CA HIS A 127 -12.99 -12.97 -18.47
C HIS A 127 -13.20 -11.70 -19.32
N VAL A 128 -14.14 -10.83 -18.94
CA VAL A 128 -14.30 -9.51 -19.57
C VAL A 128 -13.09 -8.63 -19.29
N PHE A 129 -12.45 -8.82 -18.12
CA PHE A 129 -11.24 -8.10 -17.75
C PHE A 129 -10.00 -8.87 -18.22
N PRO A 130 -9.04 -8.21 -18.90
CA PRO A 130 -7.81 -8.85 -19.39
C PRO A 130 -7.04 -9.61 -18.30
N GLU A 131 -6.35 -10.69 -18.66
CA GLU A 131 -5.56 -11.46 -17.68
C GLU A 131 -4.31 -10.72 -17.21
N GLU A 132 -3.71 -9.93 -18.10
CA GLU A 132 -2.61 -9.02 -17.82
C GLU A 132 -3.12 -7.57 -17.68
N CYS A 133 -2.37 -6.73 -16.95
CA CYS A 133 -2.76 -5.33 -16.77
C CYS A 133 -2.77 -4.62 -18.13
N PRO A 134 -3.91 -4.08 -18.59
CA PRO A 134 -3.98 -3.40 -19.89
C PRO A 134 -3.40 -1.99 -19.86
N TYR A 135 -3.11 -1.47 -18.66
CA TYR A 135 -2.61 -0.12 -18.46
C TYR A 135 -1.11 -0.12 -18.21
N THR A 136 -0.43 0.81 -18.85
CA THR A 136 0.93 1.18 -18.51
C THR A 136 0.97 1.92 -17.17
N ARG A 137 2.15 1.94 -16.52
CA ARG A 137 2.34 2.74 -15.30
C ARG A 137 2.06 4.22 -15.53
N ASP A 138 2.38 4.74 -16.72
CA ASP A 138 2.10 6.14 -17.05
C ASP A 138 0.60 6.40 -17.02
N GLU A 139 -0.20 5.59 -17.73
CA GLU A 139 -1.67 5.70 -17.69
C GLU A 139 -2.23 5.56 -16.28
N MET A 140 -1.70 4.63 -15.48
CA MET A 140 -2.12 4.48 -14.08
C MET A 140 -1.93 5.75 -13.27
N LEU A 141 -0.89 6.54 -13.54
CA LEU A 141 -0.51 7.70 -12.75
C LEU A 141 -1.02 9.03 -13.34
N THR A 142 -1.16 9.12 -14.65
CA THR A 142 -1.37 10.41 -15.34
C THR A 142 -2.69 10.50 -16.10
N ARG A 143 -3.33 9.36 -16.44
CA ARG A 143 -4.60 9.36 -17.18
C ARG A 143 -5.63 10.20 -16.44
N ASP A 144 -6.24 11.15 -17.15
CA ASP A 144 -7.26 12.04 -16.61
C ASP A 144 -8.61 11.34 -16.43
N PHE A 145 -9.29 11.65 -15.33
CA PHE A 145 -10.61 11.16 -14.99
C PHE A 145 -11.48 12.35 -14.56
N PRO A 146 -12.49 12.76 -15.36
CA PRO A 146 -13.26 13.95 -15.08
C PRO A 146 -14.02 13.83 -13.75
N ILE A 147 -13.63 14.65 -12.78
CA ILE A 147 -14.30 14.78 -11.47
C ILE A 147 -15.61 15.55 -11.63
N ASP A 148 -15.54 16.66 -12.36
CA ASP A 148 -16.68 17.51 -12.73
C ASP A 148 -16.66 17.68 -14.26
N PRO A 149 -17.39 16.85 -15.03
CA PRO A 149 -17.53 17.11 -16.46
C PRO A 149 -18.16 18.50 -16.62
N ARG A 150 -17.50 19.39 -17.38
CA ARG A 150 -18.01 20.74 -17.64
C ARG A 150 -19.48 20.63 -18.07
N THR A 151 -20.37 21.28 -17.33
CA THR A 151 -21.79 21.47 -17.70
C THR A 151 -21.93 22.03 -19.09
#